data_AF-A0A957SJ52-F1
#
_entry.id   AF-A0A957SJ52-F1
#
_cell.length_a   1.000
_cell.length_b   1.000
_cell.length_c   1.000
_cell.angle_alpha   90.00
_cell.angle_beta   90.00
_cell.angle_gamma   90.00
#
_symmetry.space_group_name_H-M   'P 1'
#
loop_
_entity.id
_entity.type
_entity.pdbx_description
1 polymer ?
#
loop_
_entity_poly.entity_id
_entity_poly.type
_entity_poly.pdbx_seq_one_letter_code
_entity_poly.pdbx_strand_id
1 'polypeptide(L)'
;MLDDYSRDLCHQSRHKSETAPTSVNNGVEIPILGFGVFQIADPAECERSVVDAIQTGYAHIDSAASYMNEEAVGKGIRQSGVAREELFITTKLWIQRHGYEGAKQAFENSLKRLQLDYVDLYLIH
;
A
#
# COMPACT_ATOMS: atom_id res chain seq x y z
N MET A 1 30.53 -0.78 -21.33
CA MET A 1 29.86 0.41 -21.91
C MET A 1 28.50 0.08 -22.54
N LEU A 2 28.04 -1.19 -22.52
CA LEU A 2 26.68 -1.57 -22.98
C LEU A 2 25.71 -1.90 -21.83
N ASP A 3 26.16 -1.87 -20.56
CA ASP A 3 25.35 -2.29 -19.41
C ASP A 3 24.49 -1.16 -18.79
N ASP A 4 24.86 0.10 -19.00
CA ASP A 4 24.12 1.24 -18.44
C ASP A 4 22.84 1.55 -19.25
N TYR A 5 22.86 1.35 -20.57
CA TYR A 5 21.71 1.62 -21.43
C TYR A 5 20.54 0.66 -21.19
N SER A 6 20.83 -0.59 -20.79
CA SER A 6 19.82 -1.59 -20.43
C SER A 6 19.14 -1.27 -19.08
N ARG A 7 19.91 -0.72 -18.12
CA ARG A 7 19.38 -0.26 -16.83
C ARG A 7 18.53 1.00 -16.99
N ASP A 8 18.92 1.91 -17.87
CA ASP A 8 18.15 3.11 -18.17
C ASP A 8 16.82 2.80 -18.87
N LEU A 9 16.76 1.79 -19.74
CA LEU A 9 15.50 1.32 -20.36
C LEU A 9 14.56 0.65 -19.35
N CYS A 10 15.11 -0.10 -18.38
CA CYS A 10 14.33 -0.66 -17.26
C CYS A 10 13.74 0.44 -16.36
N HIS A 11 14.46 1.55 -16.17
CA HIS A 11 13.93 2.72 -15.46
C HIS A 11 12.96 3.56 -16.28
N GLN A 12 13.03 3.54 -17.61
CA GLN A 12 12.12 4.25 -18.50
C GLN A 12 10.80 3.49 -18.76
N SER A 13 10.73 2.20 -18.41
CA SER A 13 9.51 1.39 -18.54
C SER A 13 8.73 1.23 -17.22
N ARG A 14 8.80 2.20 -16.30
CA ARG A 14 7.91 2.18 -15.12
C ARG A 14 6.47 2.26 -15.63
N HIS A 15 5.83 1.09 -15.69
CA HIS A 15 4.45 0.91 -16.08
C HIS A 15 3.60 1.83 -15.21
N LYS A 16 3.24 3.01 -15.75
CA LYS A 16 2.03 3.68 -15.28
C LYS A 16 0.92 2.65 -15.44
N SER A 17 0.20 2.40 -14.36
CA SER A 17 -1.03 1.60 -14.36
C SER A 17 -1.78 1.85 -15.67
N GLU A 18 -2.03 0.80 -16.46
CA GLU A 18 -2.82 0.91 -17.70
C GLU A 18 -4.24 1.41 -17.42
N THR A 19 -4.67 1.29 -16.17
CA THR A 19 -5.95 1.82 -15.70
C THR A 19 -5.82 3.27 -15.24
N ALA A 20 -6.66 4.14 -15.81
CA ALA A 20 -6.75 5.53 -15.38
C ALA A 20 -7.28 5.61 -13.94
N PRO A 21 -6.71 6.47 -13.08
CA PRO A 21 -7.25 6.69 -11.75
C PRO A 21 -8.62 7.39 -11.81
N THR A 22 -9.33 7.37 -10.69
CA THR A 22 -10.57 8.12 -10.51
C THR A 22 -10.39 9.18 -9.43
N SER A 23 -10.97 10.35 -9.63
CA SER A 23 -10.95 11.42 -8.64
C SER A 23 -12.00 11.18 -7.56
N VAL A 24 -11.63 11.35 -6.29
CA VAL A 24 -12.59 11.42 -5.18
C VAL A 24 -12.98 12.88 -4.88
N ASN A 25 -13.94 13.09 -3.99
CA ASN A 25 -14.56 14.40 -3.76
C ASN A 25 -13.60 15.53 -3.31
N ASN A 26 -12.42 15.19 -2.80
CA ASN A 26 -11.36 16.13 -2.40
C ASN A 26 -10.27 16.30 -3.47
N GLY A 27 -10.46 15.76 -4.67
CA GLY A 27 -9.53 15.87 -5.81
C GLY A 27 -8.32 14.94 -5.75
N VAL A 28 -8.24 14.05 -4.75
CA VAL A 28 -7.24 12.98 -4.73
C VAL A 28 -7.59 11.94 -5.78
N GLU A 29 -6.58 11.48 -6.52
CA GLU A 29 -6.70 10.42 -7.52
C GLU A 29 -6.45 9.05 -6.87
N ILE A 30 -7.39 8.11 -7.00
CA ILE A 30 -7.24 6.73 -6.53
C ILE A 30 -7.08 5.78 -7.71
N PRO A 31 -6.07 4.88 -7.71
CA PRO A 31 -6.01 3.81 -8.71
C PRO A 31 -7.24 2.92 -8.62
N ILE A 32 -7.92 2.71 -9.75
CA ILE A 32 -9.19 1.96 -9.79
C ILE A 32 -9.00 0.47 -9.50
N LEU A 33 -7.79 -0.05 -9.71
CA LEU A 33 -7.40 -1.41 -9.38
C LEU A 33 -6.49 -1.40 -8.15
N GLY A 34 -6.85 -2.17 -7.13
CA GLY A 34 -6.06 -2.35 -5.92
C GLY A 34 -5.89 -3.82 -5.53
N PHE A 35 -4.84 -4.11 -4.79
CA PHE A 35 -4.52 -5.43 -4.27
C PHE A 35 -4.90 -5.52 -2.78
N GLY A 36 -5.86 -6.39 -2.46
CA GLY A 36 -6.32 -6.62 -1.08
C GLY A 36 -5.55 -7.76 -0.40
N VAL A 37 -5.14 -7.55 0.86
CA VAL A 37 -4.36 -8.54 1.63
C VAL A 37 -5.18 -9.33 2.67
N PHE A 38 -6.51 -9.35 2.53
CA PHE A 38 -7.38 -10.08 3.44
C PHE A 38 -7.09 -11.59 3.41
N GLN A 39 -7.06 -12.22 4.59
CA GLN A 39 -6.81 -13.66 4.77
C GLN A 39 -5.43 -14.19 4.39
N ILE A 40 -4.46 -13.32 4.08
CA ILE A 40 -3.04 -13.73 3.96
C ILE A 40 -2.41 -13.73 5.36
N ALA A 41 -2.53 -14.87 6.05
CA ALA A 41 -2.18 -15.00 7.45
C ALA A 41 -0.68 -15.23 7.70
N ASP A 42 0.04 -15.89 6.80
CA ASP A 42 1.49 -16.06 6.90
C ASP A 42 2.17 -14.70 6.58
N PRO A 43 2.92 -14.11 7.53
CA PRO A 43 3.62 -12.84 7.30
C PRO A 43 4.57 -12.90 6.10
N ALA A 44 5.26 -14.02 5.89
CA ALA A 44 6.20 -14.15 4.78
C ALA A 44 5.47 -14.22 3.43
N GLU A 45 4.33 -14.88 3.37
CA GLU A 45 3.44 -14.88 2.20
C GLU A 45 2.84 -13.49 1.93
N CYS A 46 2.38 -12.79 2.96
CA CYS A 46 1.83 -11.43 2.82
C CYS A 46 2.89 -10.45 2.29
N GLU A 47 4.09 -10.49 2.84
CA GLU A 47 5.22 -9.65 2.40
C GLU A 47 5.54 -9.92 0.92
N ARG A 48 5.74 -11.19 0.53
CA ARG A 48 5.99 -11.58 -0.87
C ARG A 48 4.85 -11.16 -1.80
N SER A 49 3.60 -11.37 -1.39
CA SER A 49 2.43 -11.03 -2.22
C SER A 49 2.34 -9.54 -2.50
N VAL A 50 2.67 -8.69 -1.52
CA VAL A 50 2.72 -7.23 -1.69
C VAL A 50 3.85 -6.83 -2.64
N VAL A 51 5.04 -7.44 -2.52
CA VAL A 51 6.15 -7.22 -3.45
C VAL A 51 5.75 -7.60 -4.87
N ASP A 52 5.21 -8.81 -5.06
CA ASP A 52 4.81 -9.32 -6.37
C ASP A 52 3.72 -8.46 -7.01
N ALA A 53 2.73 -8.02 -6.22
CA ALA A 53 1.67 -7.12 -6.69
C ALA A 53 2.27 -5.80 -7.22
N ILE A 54 3.14 -5.15 -6.43
CA ILE A 54 3.77 -3.88 -6.83
C ILE A 54 4.65 -4.08 -8.07
N GLN A 55 5.45 -5.14 -8.11
CA GLN A 55 6.33 -5.45 -9.26
C GLN A 55 5.55 -5.79 -10.54
N THR A 56 4.32 -6.31 -10.41
CA THR A 56 3.41 -6.58 -11.53
C THR A 56 2.64 -5.33 -11.98
N GLY A 57 2.76 -4.21 -11.27
CA GLY A 57 2.20 -2.92 -11.65
C GLY A 57 1.01 -2.44 -10.80
N TYR A 58 0.68 -3.12 -9.70
CA TYR A 58 -0.29 -2.58 -8.75
C TYR A 58 0.30 -1.37 -8.03
N ALA A 59 -0.40 -0.24 -8.12
CA ALA A 59 -0.06 0.98 -7.41
C ALA A 59 -0.97 1.25 -6.20
N HIS A 60 -1.94 0.38 -5.90
CA HIS A 60 -2.86 0.52 -4.77
C HIS A 60 -2.89 -0.76 -3.93
N ILE A 61 -2.56 -0.64 -2.64
CA ILE A 61 -2.58 -1.74 -1.67
C ILE A 61 -3.66 -1.46 -0.62
N ASP A 62 -4.57 -2.41 -0.43
CA ASP A 62 -5.64 -2.34 0.56
C ASP A 62 -5.40 -3.35 1.70
N SER A 63 -5.32 -2.81 2.92
CA SER A 63 -5.15 -3.56 4.17
C SER A 63 -6.22 -3.16 5.19
N ALA A 64 -6.15 -3.71 6.40
CA ALA A 64 -6.92 -3.29 7.55
C ALA A 64 -6.21 -3.73 8.82
N ALA A 65 -6.36 -2.95 9.91
CA ALA A 65 -5.80 -3.33 11.21
C ALA A 65 -6.29 -4.70 11.70
N SER A 66 -7.54 -5.07 11.38
CA SER A 66 -8.13 -6.37 11.75
C SER A 66 -7.57 -7.57 10.99
N TYR A 67 -6.81 -7.35 9.90
CA TYR A 67 -6.18 -8.44 9.15
C TYR A 67 -4.88 -8.91 9.82
N MET A 68 -4.38 -8.15 10.80
CA MET A 68 -3.22 -8.51 11.61
C MET A 68 -1.91 -8.70 10.82
N ASN A 69 -1.84 -8.17 9.59
CA ASN A 69 -0.71 -8.32 8.69
C ASN A 69 -0.10 -6.98 8.20
N GLU A 70 -0.51 -5.84 8.76
CA GLU A 70 0.03 -4.51 8.40
C GLU A 70 1.57 -4.42 8.50
N GLU A 71 2.22 -5.15 9.41
CA GLU A 71 3.68 -5.18 9.48
C GLU A 71 4.32 -5.84 8.25
N ALA A 72 3.73 -6.94 7.77
CA ALA A 72 4.18 -7.61 6.56
C ALA A 72 3.91 -6.75 5.31
N VAL A 73 2.79 -6.04 5.27
CA VAL A 73 2.49 -5.05 4.22
C VAL A 73 3.55 -3.96 4.18
N GLY A 74 3.89 -3.38 5.34
CA GLY A 74 4.93 -2.34 5.44
C GLY A 74 6.31 -2.80 4.96
N LYS A 75 6.69 -4.04 5.30
CA LYS A 75 7.92 -4.67 4.79
C LYS A 75 7.87 -4.87 3.28
N GLY A 76 6.76 -5.37 2.74
CA GLY A 76 6.58 -5.59 1.31
C GLY A 76 6.64 -4.29 0.50
N ILE A 77 6.00 -3.22 0.98
CA ILE A 77 6.10 -1.87 0.39
C ILE A 77 7.56 -1.43 0.32
N ARG A 78 8.31 -1.51 1.42
CA ARG A 78 9.72 -1.11 1.48
C ARG A 78 10.60 -1.96 0.55
N GLN A 79 10.38 -3.26 0.51
CA GLN A 79 11.15 -4.19 -0.32
C GLN A 79 10.84 -4.09 -1.81
N SER A 80 9.67 -3.59 -2.19
CA SER A 80 9.30 -3.40 -3.60
C SER A 80 10.26 -2.47 -4.34
N GLY A 81 10.93 -1.55 -3.63
CA GLY A 81 11.84 -0.55 -4.20
C GLY A 81 11.13 0.59 -4.93
N VAL A 82 9.79 0.64 -4.94
CA VAL A 82 8.99 1.72 -5.51
C VAL A 82 8.91 2.88 -4.50
N ALA A 83 8.99 4.11 -5.01
CA ALA A 83 8.89 5.30 -4.17
C ALA A 83 7.51 5.35 -3.49
N ARG A 84 7.46 5.76 -2.22
CA ARG A 84 6.22 5.69 -1.42
C ARG A 84 5.10 6.54 -2.04
N GLU A 85 5.44 7.68 -2.62
CA GLU A 85 4.54 8.60 -3.31
C GLU A 85 3.99 8.06 -4.64
N GLU A 86 4.56 6.99 -5.18
CA GLU A 86 4.03 6.28 -6.36
C GLU A 86 2.98 5.21 -5.96
N LEU A 87 2.72 5.02 -4.67
CA LEU A 87 1.79 4.03 -4.13
C LEU A 87 0.62 4.70 -3.40
N PHE A 88 -0.56 4.11 -3.54
CA PHE A 88 -1.78 4.46 -2.82
C PHE A 88 -2.07 3.38 -1.77
N ILE A 89 -1.94 3.72 -0.49
CA ILE A 89 -2.08 2.77 0.62
C ILE A 89 -3.36 3.05 1.39
N THR A 90 -4.22 2.03 1.46
CA THR A 90 -5.47 2.05 2.21
C THR A 90 -5.34 1.15 3.45
N THR A 91 -5.77 1.64 4.61
CA THR A 91 -6.02 0.79 5.80
C THR A 91 -7.29 1.23 6.53
N LYS A 92 -7.76 0.44 7.49
CA LYS A 92 -9.09 0.58 8.09
C LYS A 92 -9.04 0.54 9.62
N LEU A 93 -9.84 1.40 10.24
CA LEU A 93 -10.12 1.42 11.68
C LEU A 93 -10.98 0.21 12.05
N TRP A 94 -10.51 -0.63 12.98
CA TRP A 94 -11.31 -1.73 13.49
C TRP A 94 -12.39 -1.25 14.47
N ILE A 95 -13.63 -1.75 14.32
CA ILE A 95 -14.85 -1.28 15.02
C ILE A 95 -14.75 -1.27 16.56
N GLN A 96 -13.89 -2.11 17.15
CA GLN A 96 -13.69 -2.16 18.60
C GLN A 96 -12.90 -0.94 19.14
N ARG A 97 -12.30 -0.14 18.27
CA ARG A 97 -11.58 1.11 18.59
C ARG A 97 -12.50 2.31 18.32
N HIS A 98 -13.56 2.46 19.10
CA HIS A 98 -14.54 3.54 18.97
C HIS A 98 -14.13 4.80 19.75
N GLY A 99 -14.68 5.94 19.31
CA GLY A 99 -14.43 7.25 19.92
C GLY A 99 -13.21 7.98 19.34
N TYR A 100 -13.20 9.30 19.52
CA TYR A 100 -12.21 10.20 18.90
C TYR A 100 -10.76 9.84 19.26
N GLU A 101 -10.44 9.69 20.54
CA GLU A 101 -9.08 9.34 20.97
C GLU A 101 -8.71 7.89 20.63
N GLY A 102 -9.68 6.97 20.66
CA GLY A 102 -9.47 5.58 20.26
C GLY A 102 -9.11 5.46 18.78
N ALA A 103 -9.79 6.21 17.91
CA ALA A 103 -9.51 6.27 16.49
C ALA A 103 -8.13 6.87 16.20
N LYS A 104 -7.77 7.98 16.86
CA LYS A 104 -6.42 8.59 16.74
C LYS A 104 -5.33 7.61 17.14
N GLN A 105 -5.46 6.95 18.29
CA GLN A 105 -4.47 5.96 18.74
C GLN A 105 -4.41 4.75 17.81
N ALA A 106 -5.54 4.28 17.29
CA ALA A 106 -5.58 3.17 16.34
C ALA A 106 -4.89 3.52 15.01
N PHE A 107 -5.10 4.74 14.51
CA PHE A 107 -4.43 5.27 13.33
C PHE A 107 -2.91 5.29 13.50
N GLU A 108 -2.42 5.88 14.60
CA GLU A 108 -0.98 5.91 14.92
C GLU A 108 -0.37 4.50 15.01
N ASN A 109 -1.11 3.56 15.57
CA ASN A 109 -0.66 2.17 15.66
C ASN A 109 -0.59 1.49 14.28
N SER A 110 -1.54 1.80 13.37
CA SER A 110 -1.48 1.33 11.99
C SER A 110 -0.29 1.92 11.25
N LEU A 111 -0.04 3.23 11.35
CA LEU A 111 1.16 3.86 10.78
C LEU A 111 2.46 3.21 11.26
N LYS A 112 2.57 2.93 12.57
CA LYS A 112 3.73 2.22 13.13
C LYS A 112 3.91 0.82 12.57
N ARG A 113 2.83 0.03 12.46
CA ARG A 113 2.90 -1.33 11.89
C ARG A 113 3.27 -1.28 10.41
N LEU A 114 2.60 -0.43 9.64
CA LEU A 114 2.90 -0.20 8.23
C LEU A 114 4.30 0.41 8.01
N GLN A 115 4.88 1.02 9.04
CA GLN A 115 6.15 1.75 8.99
C GLN A 115 6.11 2.92 7.99
N LEU A 116 5.01 3.66 8.00
CA LEU A 116 4.73 4.80 7.13
C LEU A 116 4.43 6.05 7.95
N ASP A 117 4.71 7.21 7.37
CA ASP A 117 4.36 8.50 7.97
C ASP A 117 2.93 8.94 7.63
N TYR A 118 2.34 8.37 6.58
CA TYR A 118 0.97 8.64 6.14
C TYR A 118 0.36 7.45 5.38
N VAL A 119 -0.97 7.44 5.31
CA VAL A 119 -1.77 6.60 4.39
C VAL A 119 -2.61 7.51 3.50
N ASP A 120 -2.93 7.02 2.31
CA ASP A 120 -3.66 7.80 1.29
C ASP A 120 -5.17 7.77 1.56
N LEU A 121 -5.66 6.67 2.15
CA LEU A 121 -7.04 6.50 2.53
C LEU A 121 -7.15 5.74 3.86
N TYR A 122 -7.94 6.29 4.79
CA TYR A 122 -8.28 5.64 6.05
C TYR A 122 -9.79 5.48 6.16
N LEU A 123 -10.27 4.25 6.29
CA LEU A 123 -11.69 3.92 6.30
C LEU A 123 -12.15 3.46 7.68
N ILE A 124 -13.44 3.66 7.98
CA ILE A 124 -14.11 2.91 9.06
C ILE A 124 -14.47 1.55 8.48
N HIS A 125 -14.03 0.46 9.12
CA HIS A 125 -14.28 -0.91 8.68
C HIS A 125 -15.74 -1.32 8.92
#